data_AF-A0A7R8L7H2-F1
#
_entry.id   AF-A0A7R8L7H2-F1
#
_cell.length_a   1.000
_cell.length_b   1.000
_cell.length_c   1.000
_cell.angle_alpha   90.00
_cell.angle_beta   90.00
_cell.angle_gamma   90.00
#
_symmetry.space_group_name_H-M   'P 1'
#
loop_
_entity.id
_entity.type
_entity.pdbx_description
1 polymer ?
#
loop_
_entity_poly.entity_id
_entity_poly.type
_entity_poly.pdbx_seq_one_letter_code
_entity_poly.pdbx_strand_id
1 'polypeptide(L)'
;MNVHRKGLIELLRDPNIGVILVEHRDRLMRFGLEYVEAALAAQSRSVLVVESDDRTDDIVGDLHEVIVSMCARLYGKRSAQDRAEKALEAIHE
;
A
#
# COMPACT_ATOMS: atom_id res chain seq x y z
N MET A 1 0.73 -5.20 -5.30
CA MET A 1 1.18 -3.85 -4.91
C MET A 1 1.53 -2.98 -6.12
N ASN A 2 0.89 -1.82 -6.26
CA ASN A 2 1.25 -0.80 -7.26
C ASN A 2 2.14 0.29 -6.65
N VAL A 3 3.45 0.09 -6.66
CA VAL A 3 4.44 0.99 -6.04
C VAL A 3 4.82 2.16 -6.95
N HIS A 4 4.50 2.09 -8.25
CA HIS A 4 4.89 3.08 -9.26
C HIS A 4 3.72 3.98 -9.70
N ARG A 5 2.91 4.43 -8.72
CA ARG A 5 1.81 5.36 -8.95
C ARG A 5 2.36 6.75 -9.29
N LYS A 6 2.43 7.09 -10.59
CA LYS A 6 2.97 8.37 -11.08
C LYS A 6 2.36 9.58 -10.37
N GLY A 7 1.03 9.66 -10.27
CA GLY A 7 0.36 10.79 -9.62
C GLY A 7 0.67 10.91 -8.12
N LEU A 8 0.84 9.79 -7.41
CA LEU A 8 1.26 9.83 -6.01
C LEU A 8 2.70 10.34 -5.88
N ILE A 9 3.60 9.89 -6.75
CA ILE A 9 4.99 10.34 -6.76
C ILE A 9 5.08 11.85 -7.05
N GLU A 10 4.30 12.35 -8.01
CA GLU A 10 4.22 13.79 -8.33
C GLU A 10 3.70 14.60 -7.15
N LEU A 11 2.61 14.15 -6.53
CA LEU A 11 2.00 14.79 -5.35
C LEU A 11 2.96 14.85 -4.15
N LEU A 12 3.71 13.78 -3.87
CA LEU A 12 4.69 13.78 -2.78
C LEU A 12 5.90 14.68 -3.07
N ARG A 13 6.27 14.83 -4.34
CA ARG A 13 7.40 15.68 -4.79
C ARG A 13 7.10 17.17 -4.79
N ASP A 14 5.85 17.57 -4.92
CA ASP A 14 5.49 19.00 -4.92
C ASP A 14 5.56 19.58 -3.50
N PRO A 15 6.52 20.49 -3.22
CA PRO A 15 6.66 21.09 -1.89
C PRO A 15 5.54 22.10 -1.56
N ASN A 16 4.76 22.55 -2.55
CA ASN A 16 3.69 23.52 -2.33
C ASN A 16 2.42 22.88 -1.73
N ILE A 17 2.33 21.55 -1.74
CA ILE A 17 1.18 20.82 -1.19
C ILE A 17 1.35 20.68 0.32
N GLY A 18 0.62 21.49 1.09
CA GLY A 18 0.65 21.46 2.56
C GLY A 18 -0.15 20.31 3.20
N VAL A 19 -1.27 19.91 2.59
CA VAL A 19 -2.17 18.88 3.13
C VAL A 19 -2.58 17.91 2.04
N ILE A 20 -2.51 16.62 2.34
CA ILE A 20 -2.96 15.53 1.47
C ILE A 20 -4.18 14.90 2.14
N LEU A 21 -5.36 15.13 1.57
CA LEU A 21 -6.61 14.52 2.04
C LEU A 21 -6.80 13.15 1.40
N VAL A 22 -7.08 12.15 2.20
CA VAL A 22 -7.41 10.80 1.73
C VAL A 22 -8.65 10.28 2.46
N GLU A 23 -9.47 9.53 1.75
CA GLU A 23 -10.67 8.92 2.32
C GLU A 23 -10.27 7.86 3.36
N HIS A 24 -9.38 6.94 3.00
CA HIS A 24 -8.87 5.88 3.87
C HIS A 24 -7.34 5.77 3.79
N ARG A 25 -6.71 5.10 4.78
CA ARG A 25 -5.26 4.90 4.83
C ARG A 25 -4.75 4.05 3.66
N ASP A 26 -5.43 2.95 3.34
CA ASP A 26 -5.08 2.00 2.27
C ASP A 26 -5.08 2.63 0.86
N ARG A 27 -5.98 3.60 0.62
CA ARG A 27 -6.03 4.39 -0.62
C ARG A 27 -4.73 5.13 -0.86
N LEU A 28 -4.15 5.70 0.19
CA LEU A 28 -2.84 6.33 0.09
C LEU A 28 -1.77 5.27 -0.02
N MET A 29 -1.72 4.32 0.90
CA MET A 29 -0.71 3.28 0.95
C MET A 29 -1.03 2.22 2.00
N ARG A 30 -0.95 0.96 1.58
CA ARG A 30 -1.16 -0.23 2.39
C ARG A 30 -0.05 -0.44 3.44
N PHE A 31 1.18 -0.09 3.10
CA PHE A 31 2.34 -0.19 3.99
C PHE A 31 3.20 1.06 3.98
N GLY A 32 3.76 1.40 5.15
CA GLY A 32 4.76 2.45 5.31
C GLY A 32 4.19 3.86 5.46
N LEU A 33 2.88 4.01 5.71
CA LEU A 33 2.22 5.32 5.81
C LEU A 33 2.87 6.18 6.88
N GLU A 34 3.16 5.60 8.03
CA GLU A 34 3.78 6.28 9.17
C GLU A 34 5.13 6.94 8.81
N TYR A 35 5.94 6.29 7.96
CA TYR A 35 7.20 6.87 7.50
C TYR A 35 6.97 8.05 6.56
N VAL A 36 5.95 7.99 5.70
CA VAL A 36 5.60 9.09 4.81
C VAL A 36 5.01 10.27 5.60
N GLU A 37 4.13 10.00 6.56
CA GLU A 37 3.59 11.00 7.48
C GLU A 37 4.72 11.71 8.25
N ALA A 38 5.68 10.95 8.79
CA ALA A 38 6.84 11.53 9.48
C ALA A 38 7.70 12.40 8.54
N ALA A 39 7.96 11.93 7.31
CA ALA A 39 8.74 12.68 6.33
C ALA A 39 8.04 13.97 5.87
N LEU A 40 6.70 13.94 5.75
CA LEU A 40 5.89 15.12 5.43
C LEU A 40 5.82 16.09 6.62
N ALA A 41 5.66 15.58 7.84
CA ALA A 41 5.64 16.39 9.06
C ALA A 41 6.95 17.18 9.23
N ALA A 42 8.10 16.59 8.90
CA ALA A 42 9.39 17.28 8.90
C ALA A 42 9.45 18.47 7.91
N GLN A 43 8.57 18.48 6.91
CA GLN A 43 8.42 19.56 5.93
C GLN A 43 7.25 20.50 6.25
N SER A 44 6.65 20.41 7.45
CA SER A 44 5.40 21.11 7.82
C SER A 44 4.21 20.77 6.90
N ARG A 45 4.19 19.54 6.38
CA ARG A 45 3.12 18.98 5.55
C ARG A 45 2.38 17.89 6.33
N SER A 46 1.13 17.62 5.98
CA SER A 46 0.31 16.63 6.68
C SER A 46 -0.53 15.76 5.75
N VAL A 47 -0.87 14.57 6.22
CA VAL A 47 -1.89 13.71 5.62
C VAL A 47 -3.11 13.73 6.54
N LEU A 48 -4.30 13.95 5.99
CA LEU A 48 -5.56 13.89 6.71
C LEU A 48 -6.39 12.73 6.16
N VAL A 49 -6.77 11.81 7.04
CA VAL A 49 -7.60 10.63 6.70
C VAL A 49 -9.01 10.88 7.19
N VAL A 50 -10.02 10.77 6.31
CA VAL A 50 -11.42 11.08 6.62
C VAL A 50 -12.10 9.92 7.34
N GLU A 51 -11.86 8.69 6.91
CA GLU A 51 -12.41 7.46 7.48
C GLU A 51 -11.29 6.57 8.00
N SER A 52 -11.23 6.42 9.33
CA SER A 52 -10.17 5.69 10.03
C SER A 52 -10.41 4.18 10.19
N ASP A 53 -11.56 3.66 9.76
CA ASP A 53 -11.86 2.23 9.93
C ASP A 53 -11.06 1.40 8.91
N ASP A 54 -10.04 0.70 9.42
CA ASP A 54 -9.39 -0.41 8.73
C ASP A 54 -10.40 -1.54 8.57
N ARG A 55 -10.81 -1.81 7.33
CA ARG A 55 -11.64 -2.99 7.03
C ARG A 55 -10.78 -4.24 7.18
N THR A 56 -11.12 -5.12 8.12
CA THR A 56 -10.40 -6.38 8.40
C THR A 56 -10.18 -7.26 7.16
N ASP A 57 -11.08 -7.16 6.17
CA ASP A 57 -11.03 -7.86 4.88
C ASP A 57 -9.81 -7.44 4.02
N ASP A 58 -9.24 -6.28 4.31
CA ASP A 58 -8.18 -5.68 3.50
C ASP A 58 -6.78 -6.23 3.86
N ILE A 59 -6.59 -6.75 5.07
CA ILE A 59 -5.32 -7.34 5.54
C ILE A 59 -4.96 -8.62 4.76
N VAL A 60 -5.95 -9.49 4.52
CA VAL A 60 -5.74 -10.72 3.73
C VAL A 60 -5.45 -10.37 2.27
N GLY A 61 -6.17 -9.39 1.73
CA GLY A 61 -5.92 -8.86 0.38
C GLY A 61 -4.51 -8.26 0.25
N ASP A 62 -4.04 -7.55 1.27
CA ASP A 62 -2.69 -7.01 1.35
C ASP A 62 -1.61 -8.08 1.32
N LEU A 63 -1.76 -9.07 2.19
CA LEU A 63 -0.84 -10.20 2.25
C LEU A 63 -0.82 -10.96 0.91
N HIS A 64 -1.99 -11.16 0.29
CA HIS A 64 -2.09 -11.74 -1.04
C HIS A 64 -1.31 -10.94 -2.08
N GLU A 65 -1.49 -9.63 -2.15
CA GLU A 65 -0.75 -8.78 -3.09
C GLU A 65 0.77 -8.81 -2.88
N VAL A 66 1.22 -8.90 -1.62
CA VAL A 66 2.64 -9.04 -1.27
C VAL A 66 3.19 -10.38 -1.75
N ILE A 67 2.50 -11.48 -1.44
CA ILE A 67 2.92 -12.83 -1.85
C ILE A 67 2.92 -12.94 -3.39
N VAL A 68 1.90 -12.43 -4.08
CA VAL A 68 1.87 -12.37 -5.56
C VAL A 68 3.09 -11.62 -6.10
N SER A 69 3.45 -10.48 -5.51
CA SER A 69 4.64 -9.71 -5.92
C SER A 69 5.93 -10.50 -5.74
N MET A 70 6.06 -11.21 -4.61
CA MET A 70 7.21 -12.08 -4.33
C MET A 70 7.26 -13.26 -5.31
N CYS A 71 6.16 -13.98 -5.51
CA CYS A 71 6.07 -15.10 -6.45
C CYS A 71 6.36 -14.66 -7.89
N ALA A 72 5.91 -13.47 -8.31
CA ALA A 72 6.22 -12.93 -9.63
C ALA A 72 7.73 -12.70 -9.83
N ARG A 73 8.45 -12.31 -8.78
CA ARG A 73 9.91 -12.10 -8.80
C ARG A 73 10.69 -13.42 -8.74
N LEU A 74 10.21 -14.40 -7.98
CA LEU A 74 10.88 -15.69 -7.77
C LEU A 74 10.59 -16.71 -8.88
N TYR A 75 9.34 -16.79 -9.33
CA TYR A 75 8.84 -17.86 -10.20
C TYR A 75 8.28 -17.35 -11.54
N GLY A 76 8.33 -16.04 -11.76
CA GLY A 76 7.78 -15.39 -12.94
C GLY A 76 6.26 -15.15 -12.86
N LYS A 77 5.79 -14.19 -13.66
CA LYS A 77 4.41 -13.66 -13.58
C LYS A 77 3.31 -14.69 -13.83
N ARG A 78 3.55 -15.71 -14.67
CA ARG A 78 2.51 -16.66 -15.09
C ARG A 78 2.00 -17.55 -13.95
N SER A 79 2.88 -17.91 -13.00
CA SER A 79 2.50 -18.78 -11.87
C SER A 79 2.30 -18.03 -10.56
N ALA A 80 2.44 -16.69 -10.58
CA ALA A 80 2.53 -15.90 -9.36
C ALA A 80 1.22 -15.85 -8.56
N GLN A 81 0.08 -15.68 -9.24
CA GLN A 81 -1.24 -15.66 -8.60
C GLN A 81 -1.58 -17.02 -8.01
N ASP A 82 -1.50 -18.06 -8.84
CA ASP A 82 -1.82 -19.44 -8.48
C ASP A 82 -0.97 -19.97 -7.30
N ARG A 83 0.29 -19.55 -7.22
CA ARG A 83 1.18 -19.88 -6.09
C ARG A 83 0.87 -19.06 -4.84
N ALA A 84 0.46 -17.80 -5.00
CA ALA A 84 0.14 -16.95 -3.86
C ALA A 84 -1.16 -17.38 -3.18
N GLU A 85 -2.16 -17.79 -3.97
CA GLU A 85 -3.42 -18.34 -3.47
C GLU A 85 -3.17 -19.62 -2.65
N LYS A 86 -2.42 -20.58 -3.19
CA LYS A 86 -2.02 -21.80 -2.46
C LYS A 86 -1.25 -21.51 -1.17
N ALA A 87 -0.38 -20.50 -1.18
CA ALA A 87 0.35 -20.10 0.01
C ALA A 87 -0.57 -19.51 1.09
N LEU A 88 -1.61 -18.78 0.69
CA LEU A 88 -2.61 -18.22 1.61
C LEU A 88 -3.57 -19.26 2.15
N GLU A 89 -4.01 -20.22 1.32
CA GLU A 89 -4.79 -21.37 1.76
C GLU A 89 -4.05 -22.13 2.87
N ALA A 90 -2.76 -22.41 2.66
CA ALA A 90 -1.91 -23.10 3.63
C ALA A 90 -1.63 -22.30 4.94
N ILE A 91 -1.92 -21.00 4.98
CA ILE A 91 -1.79 -20.17 6.19
C ILE A 91 -3.08 -20.21 7.03
N HIS A 92 -4.22 -20.49 6.41
CA HIS A 92 -5.53 -20.55 7.08
C HIS A 92 -5.90 -21.95 7.59
N GLU A 93 -5.09 -22.96 7.28
CA GLU A 93 -5.20 -24.36 7.73
C GLU A 93 -4.35 -24.61 9.00
#